data_AF-A0A1S9PHG7-F1
#
_entry.id   AF-A0A1S9PHG7-F1
#
_cell.length_a   1.000
_cell.length_b   1.000
_cell.length_c   1.000
_cell.angle_alpha   90.00
_cell.angle_beta   90.00
_cell.angle_gamma   90.00
#
_symmetry.space_group_name_H-M   'P 1'
#
loop_
_entity.id
_entity.type
_entity.pdbx_description
1 polymer ?
#
loop_
_entity_poly.entity_id
_entity_poly.type
_entity_poly.pdbx_seq_one_letter_code
_entity_poly.pdbx_strand_id
1 'polypeptide(L)'
;MKNLILIILLVGLSALSKAAGFADTTKKDTAKINGQARKLKEKLEGLQTELAKIQNRLPEEESAAAEAASESGDAQEKSRKQAASAVGGDAGDARKAAKAAKKAARETSDAEDAAEKVKKDKDKIKDINKDIDKINEKIARLQQEAE
;
A
#
# COMPACT_ATOMS: atom_id res chain seq x y z
N MET A 1 9.82 39.55 21.63
CA MET A 1 8.80 38.47 21.58
C MET A 1 9.34 37.41 20.64
N LYS A 2 9.84 36.33 21.23
CA LYS A 2 9.14 35.04 21.31
C LYS A 2 9.28 34.30 19.97
N ASN A 3 10.31 33.48 19.81
CA ASN A 3 10.50 32.15 20.44
C ASN A 3 9.99 31.06 19.50
N LEU A 4 10.83 30.02 19.37
CA LEU A 4 10.58 28.74 18.71
C LEU A 4 10.42 28.90 17.18
N ILE A 5 11.22 28.28 16.33
CA ILE A 5 11.26 26.84 16.08
C ILE A 5 12.60 26.56 15.35
N LEU A 6 13.68 26.26 16.07
CA LEU A 6 14.92 25.83 15.39
C LEU A 6 15.87 24.96 16.25
N ILE A 7 15.39 24.38 17.35
CA ILE A 7 16.24 23.55 18.22
C ILE A 7 15.44 22.37 18.75
N ILE A 8 15.11 21.39 17.89
CA ILE A 8 14.74 20.03 18.30
C ILE A 8 15.40 19.04 17.32
N LEU A 9 16.73 19.13 17.15
CA LEU A 9 17.47 18.10 16.41
C LEU A 9 18.87 17.79 16.97
N LEU A 10 19.23 18.28 18.18
CA LEU A 10 20.62 18.17 18.64
C LEU A 10 20.83 18.09 20.17
N VAL A 11 19.91 17.47 20.91
CA VAL A 11 20.14 17.17 22.34
C VAL A 11 19.76 15.72 22.60
N GLY A 12 20.77 14.91 22.90
CA GLY A 12 20.62 13.51 23.28
C GLY A 12 21.87 12.65 23.08
N LEU A 13 22.95 13.19 22.51
CA LEU A 13 24.17 12.44 22.21
C LEU A 13 25.38 12.95 23.01
N SER A 14 25.33 12.90 24.36
CA SER A 14 26.52 12.97 25.23
C SER A 14 26.17 12.95 26.72
N ALA A 15 25.99 11.75 27.29
CA ALA A 15 26.40 11.45 28.66
C ALA A 15 26.00 10.01 29.04
N LEU A 16 26.91 9.04 28.91
CA LEU A 16 27.28 8.14 30.02
C LEU A 16 28.49 7.26 29.65
N SER A 17 29.69 7.79 29.85
CA SER A 17 30.88 6.96 30.05
C SER A 17 30.91 6.53 31.51
N LYS A 18 30.33 5.37 31.83
CA LYS A 18 30.64 4.62 33.05
C LYS A 18 31.09 3.23 32.66
N ALA A 19 32.40 3.07 32.55
CA ALA A 19 33.04 1.77 32.61
C ALA A 19 32.87 1.22 34.03
N ALA A 20 31.95 0.27 34.19
CA ALA A 20 31.89 -0.59 35.36
C ALA A 20 32.34 -1.98 34.93
N GLY A 21 33.55 -2.35 35.34
CA GLY A 21 34.01 -3.73 35.29
C GLY A 21 33.20 -4.56 36.28
N PHE A 22 32.23 -5.30 35.77
CA PHE A 22 31.67 -6.46 36.44
C PHE A 22 31.97 -7.67 35.54
N ALA A 23 32.56 -8.69 36.13
CA ALA A 23 32.76 -9.99 35.50
C ALA A 23 31.37 -10.56 35.17
N ASP A 24 30.92 -10.36 33.94
CA ASP A 24 29.60 -10.82 33.54
C ASP A 24 29.72 -12.21 32.92
N THR A 25 29.27 -13.20 33.69
CA THR A 25 29.01 -14.57 33.23
C THR A 25 27.90 -14.62 32.17
N THR A 26 27.34 -13.47 31.80
CA THR A 26 26.34 -13.27 30.75
C THR A 26 27.03 -13.05 29.40
N LYS A 27 27.76 -14.06 28.89
CA LYS A 27 27.79 -14.25 27.42
C LYS A 27 26.40 -14.72 26.97
N LYS A 28 25.36 -13.92 27.23
CA LYS A 28 24.11 -14.02 26.46
C LYS A 28 24.55 -13.93 25.01
N ASP A 29 24.00 -14.83 24.21
CA ASP A 29 24.46 -15.20 22.88
C ASP A 29 24.37 -14.01 21.90
N THR A 30 25.27 -13.03 22.06
CA THR A 30 25.26 -11.74 21.34
C THR A 30 25.42 -11.96 19.85
N ALA A 31 26.13 -13.01 19.44
CA ALA A 31 26.18 -13.46 18.05
C ALA A 31 24.80 -13.89 17.52
N LYS A 32 24.01 -14.61 18.33
CA LYS A 32 22.64 -15.02 17.98
C LYS A 32 21.68 -13.84 17.92
N ILE A 33 21.75 -12.91 18.87
CA ILE A 33 20.94 -11.68 18.86
C ILE A 33 21.29 -10.82 17.64
N ASN A 34 22.57 -10.61 17.37
CA ASN A 34 23.03 -9.89 16.17
C ASN A 34 22.59 -10.58 14.87
N GLY A 35 22.63 -11.92 14.83
CA GLY A 35 22.12 -12.70 13.70
C GLY A 35 20.61 -12.53 13.47
N GLN A 36 19.82 -12.52 14.54
CA GLN A 36 18.38 -12.25 14.46
C GLN A 36 18.08 -10.82 14.02
N ALA A 37 18.79 -9.83 14.57
CA ALA A 37 18.66 -8.44 14.18
C ALA A 37 19.02 -8.23 12.70
N ARG A 38 20.07 -8.90 12.20
CA ARG A 38 20.44 -8.85 10.78
C ARG A 38 19.34 -9.41 9.88
N LYS A 39 18.78 -10.58 10.19
CA LYS A 39 17.68 -11.17 9.41
C LYS A 39 16.44 -10.28 9.40
N LEU A 40 16.13 -9.64 10.52
CA LEU A 40 15.02 -8.70 10.62
C LEU A 40 15.26 -7.44 9.78
N LYS A 41 16.48 -6.91 9.75
CA LYS A 41 16.87 -5.79 8.87
C LYS A 41 16.76 -6.16 7.39
N GLU A 42 17.28 -7.33 6.99
CA GLU A 42 17.16 -7.83 5.62
C GLU A 42 15.68 -7.97 5.21
N LYS A 43 14.83 -8.49 6.09
CA LYS A 43 13.38 -8.55 5.85
C LYS A 43 12.75 -7.16 5.73
N LEU A 44 13.15 -6.22 6.57
CA LEU A 44 12.65 -4.83 6.56
C LEU A 44 13.03 -4.11 5.27
N GLU A 45 14.27 -4.24 4.80
CA GLU A 45 14.72 -3.71 3.51
C GLU A 45 13.91 -4.29 2.34
N GLY A 46 13.63 -5.60 2.39
CA GLY A 46 12.77 -6.27 1.40
C GLY A 46 11.35 -5.68 1.38
N LEU A 47 10.73 -5.52 2.55
CA LEU A 47 9.40 -4.92 2.68
C LEU A 47 9.37 -3.45 2.25
N GLN A 48 10.39 -2.67 2.57
CA GLN A 48 10.51 -1.27 2.13
C GLN A 48 10.67 -1.17 0.61
N THR A 49 11.45 -2.06 0.01
CA THR A 49 11.59 -2.13 -1.46
C THR A 49 10.26 -2.47 -2.13
N GLU A 50 9.53 -3.43 -1.58
CA GLU A 50 8.21 -3.80 -2.09
C GLU A 50 7.18 -2.68 -1.91
N LEU A 51 7.19 -2.01 -0.75
CA LEU A 51 6.36 -0.84 -0.48
C LEU A 51 6.61 0.26 -1.51
N ALA A 52 7.88 0.59 -1.78
CA ALA A 52 8.26 1.60 -2.75
C ALA A 52 7.79 1.24 -4.17
N LYS A 53 7.91 -0.03 -4.57
CA LYS A 53 7.41 -0.50 -5.87
C LYS A 53 5.89 -0.31 -6.01
N ILE A 54 5.12 -0.65 -4.97
CA ILE A 54 3.66 -0.50 -4.99
C ILE A 54 3.30 0.99 -4.99
N GLN A 55 3.93 1.80 -4.15
CA GLN A 55 3.70 3.26 -4.11
C GLN A 55 4.00 3.95 -5.44
N ASN A 56 5.00 3.46 -6.18
CA ASN A 56 5.33 4.01 -7.50
C ASN A 56 4.31 3.65 -8.58
N ARG A 57 3.70 2.46 -8.55
CA ARG A 57 2.70 2.03 -9.55
C ARG A 57 1.26 2.43 -9.21
N LEU A 58 0.96 2.62 -7.92
CA LEU A 58 -0.40 2.90 -7.46
C LEU A 58 -1.05 4.11 -8.16
N PRO A 59 -0.36 5.24 -8.40
CA PRO A 59 -0.98 6.37 -9.11
C PRO A 59 -1.41 6.03 -10.54
N GLU A 60 -0.63 5.20 -11.24
CA GLU A 60 -0.96 4.75 -12.60
C GLU A 60 -2.19 3.83 -12.59
N GLU A 61 -2.22 2.87 -11.65
CA GLU A 61 -3.37 1.98 -11.46
C GLU A 61 -4.64 2.75 -11.04
N GLU A 62 -4.51 3.78 -10.19
CA GLU A 62 -5.62 4.67 -9.82
C GLU A 62 -6.14 5.48 -11.01
N SER A 63 -5.24 5.98 -11.86
CA SER A 63 -5.62 6.66 -13.10
C SER A 63 -6.36 5.71 -14.05
N ALA A 64 -5.83 4.50 -14.27
CA ALA A 64 -6.45 3.50 -15.12
C ALA A 64 -7.84 3.08 -14.59
N ALA A 65 -7.99 2.92 -13.27
CA ALA A 65 -9.29 2.63 -12.66
C ALA A 65 -10.29 3.79 -12.83
N ALA A 66 -9.83 5.03 -12.73
CA ALA A 66 -10.69 6.21 -12.95
C ALA A 66 -11.14 6.33 -14.41
N GLU A 67 -10.23 6.07 -15.36
CA GLU A 67 -10.55 6.04 -16.80
C GLU A 67 -11.57 4.94 -17.11
N ALA A 68 -11.32 3.71 -16.68
CA ALA A 68 -12.25 2.60 -16.89
C ALA A 68 -13.63 2.86 -16.26
N ALA A 69 -13.67 3.47 -15.07
CA ALA A 69 -14.93 3.87 -14.43
C ALA A 69 -15.68 4.93 -15.27
N SER A 70 -14.97 5.88 -15.87
CA SER A 70 -15.56 6.88 -16.78
C SER A 70 -16.11 6.23 -18.05
N GLU A 71 -15.35 5.34 -18.69
CA GLU A 71 -15.78 4.63 -19.90
C GLU A 71 -17.00 3.73 -19.64
N SER A 72 -17.01 3.05 -18.49
CA SER A 72 -18.16 2.30 -17.99
C SER A 72 -19.39 3.20 -17.82
N GLY A 73 -19.24 4.38 -17.18
CA GLY A 73 -20.31 5.35 -17.02
C GLY A 73 -20.91 5.81 -18.35
N ASP A 74 -20.05 6.19 -19.30
CA ASP A 74 -20.45 6.59 -20.65
C ASP A 74 -21.17 5.47 -21.41
N ALA A 75 -20.68 4.23 -21.28
CA ALA A 75 -21.27 3.07 -21.93
C ALA A 75 -22.64 2.72 -21.32
N GLN A 76 -22.78 2.81 -20.00
CA GLN A 76 -24.06 2.64 -19.30
C GLN A 76 -25.07 3.71 -19.71
N GLU A 77 -24.65 4.98 -19.81
CA GLU A 77 -25.53 6.06 -20.27
C GLU A 77 -26.01 5.82 -21.71
N LYS A 78 -25.10 5.47 -22.63
CA LYS A 78 -25.43 5.10 -24.01
C LYS A 78 -26.38 3.91 -24.05
N SER A 79 -26.13 2.88 -23.23
CA SER A 79 -27.01 1.72 -23.11
C SER A 79 -28.43 2.13 -22.68
N ARG A 80 -28.57 3.00 -21.68
CA ARG A 80 -29.88 3.51 -21.24
C ARG A 80 -30.60 4.29 -22.34
N LYS A 81 -29.89 5.16 -23.06
CA LYS A 81 -30.46 5.92 -24.19
C LYS A 81 -30.96 4.99 -25.30
N GLN A 82 -30.16 4.00 -25.70
CA GLN A 82 -30.55 3.05 -26.74
C GLN A 82 -31.69 2.14 -26.29
N ALA A 83 -31.70 1.72 -25.02
CA ALA A 83 -32.81 0.94 -24.46
C ALA A 83 -34.13 1.72 -24.51
N ALA A 84 -34.10 3.02 -24.17
CA ALA A 84 -35.28 3.88 -24.29
C ALA A 84 -35.77 4.00 -25.74
N SER A 85 -34.87 4.19 -26.71
CA SER A 85 -35.22 4.24 -28.13
C SER A 85 -35.79 2.93 -28.67
N ALA A 86 -35.40 1.78 -28.11
CA ALA A 86 -35.94 0.49 -28.51
C ALA A 86 -37.38 0.27 -28.01
N VAL A 87 -37.86 1.00 -26.99
CA VAL A 87 -39.24 0.91 -26.52
C VAL A 87 -40.17 1.52 -27.56
N GLY A 88 -40.92 0.67 -28.27
CA GLY A 88 -41.76 1.09 -29.40
C GLY A 88 -40.98 1.36 -30.70
N GLY A 89 -39.67 1.09 -30.70
CA GLY A 89 -38.80 1.17 -31.88
C GLY A 89 -38.84 -0.10 -32.73
N ASP A 90 -38.01 -0.13 -33.77
CA ASP A 90 -37.93 -1.26 -34.69
C ASP A 90 -36.90 -2.33 -34.26
N ALA A 91 -36.80 -3.40 -35.05
CA ALA A 91 -35.82 -4.45 -34.81
C ALA A 91 -34.36 -3.97 -34.89
N GLY A 92 -34.08 -2.89 -35.63
CA GLY A 92 -32.78 -2.24 -35.70
C GLY A 92 -32.42 -1.55 -34.39
N ASP A 93 -33.37 -0.85 -33.79
CA ASP A 93 -33.18 -0.18 -32.49
C ASP A 93 -33.01 -1.20 -31.36
N ALA A 94 -33.78 -2.29 -31.36
CA ALA A 94 -33.57 -3.41 -30.44
C ALA A 94 -32.15 -4.00 -30.56
N ARG A 95 -31.61 -4.13 -31.78
CA ARG A 95 -30.24 -4.61 -32.01
C ARG A 95 -29.19 -3.61 -31.50
N LYS A 96 -29.40 -2.31 -31.70
CA LYS A 96 -28.49 -1.26 -31.18
C LYS A 96 -28.49 -1.26 -29.65
N ALA A 97 -29.66 -1.36 -29.03
CA ALA A 97 -29.80 -1.48 -27.58
C ALA A 97 -29.05 -2.71 -27.04
N ALA A 98 -29.22 -3.87 -27.67
CA ALA A 98 -28.50 -5.08 -27.27
C ALA A 98 -26.97 -4.93 -27.39
N LYS A 99 -26.47 -4.31 -28.47
CA LYS A 99 -25.03 -4.02 -28.63
C LYS A 99 -24.51 -3.06 -27.57
N ALA A 100 -25.25 -1.99 -27.28
CA ALA A 100 -24.88 -1.00 -26.27
C ALA A 100 -24.86 -1.61 -24.87
N ALA A 101 -25.85 -2.45 -24.53
CA ALA A 101 -25.89 -3.18 -23.28
C ALA A 101 -24.70 -4.15 -23.13
N LYS A 102 -24.36 -4.89 -24.19
CA LYS A 102 -23.19 -5.77 -24.18
C LYS A 102 -21.89 -4.99 -24.03
N LYS A 103 -21.78 -3.81 -24.64
CA LYS A 103 -20.62 -2.93 -24.44
C LYS A 103 -20.56 -2.47 -22.98
N ALA A 104 -21.65 -1.90 -22.45
CA ALA A 104 -21.71 -1.45 -21.07
C ALA A 104 -21.30 -2.54 -20.06
N ALA A 105 -21.78 -3.77 -20.25
CA ALA A 105 -21.39 -4.89 -19.39
C ALA A 105 -19.88 -5.19 -19.42
N ARG A 106 -19.23 -5.05 -20.59
CA ARG A 106 -17.77 -5.24 -20.72
C ARG A 106 -17.00 -4.12 -20.03
N GLU A 107 -17.33 -2.87 -20.36
CA GLU A 107 -16.64 -1.71 -19.75
C GLU A 107 -16.84 -1.69 -18.23
N THR A 108 -17.99 -2.12 -17.72
CA THR A 108 -18.22 -2.28 -16.28
C THR A 108 -17.33 -3.36 -15.67
N SER A 109 -17.18 -4.51 -16.35
CA SER A 109 -16.25 -5.56 -15.91
C SER A 109 -14.80 -5.06 -15.87
N ASP A 110 -14.37 -4.33 -16.91
CA ASP A 110 -13.01 -3.79 -16.98
C ASP A 110 -12.76 -2.76 -15.86
N ALA A 111 -13.77 -1.93 -15.55
CA ALA A 111 -13.73 -1.00 -14.42
C ALA A 111 -13.66 -1.71 -13.05
N GLU A 112 -14.41 -2.81 -12.88
CA GLU A 112 -14.36 -3.62 -11.66
C GLU A 112 -12.99 -4.27 -11.46
N ASP A 113 -12.41 -4.83 -12.52
CA ASP A 113 -11.07 -5.43 -12.50
C ASP A 113 -9.99 -4.38 -12.15
N ALA A 114 -10.06 -3.19 -12.75
CA ALA A 114 -9.14 -2.10 -12.45
C ALA A 114 -9.28 -1.60 -11.00
N ALA A 115 -10.51 -1.44 -10.51
CA ALA A 115 -10.76 -1.08 -9.12
C ALA A 115 -10.25 -2.17 -8.14
N GLU A 116 -10.37 -3.44 -8.50
CA GLU A 116 -9.86 -4.55 -7.68
C GLU A 116 -8.34 -4.52 -7.58
N LYS A 117 -7.62 -4.19 -8.66
CA LYS A 117 -6.15 -4.02 -8.63
C LYS A 117 -5.73 -2.93 -7.66
N VAL A 118 -6.34 -1.75 -7.74
CA VAL A 118 -6.08 -0.64 -6.81
C VAL A 118 -6.34 -1.05 -5.37
N LYS A 119 -7.43 -1.78 -5.12
CA LYS A 119 -7.76 -2.30 -3.79
C LYS A 119 -6.70 -3.28 -3.28
N LYS A 120 -6.29 -4.25 -4.10
CA LYS A 120 -5.23 -5.22 -3.77
C LYS A 120 -3.93 -4.52 -3.39
N ASP A 121 -3.56 -3.46 -4.11
CA ASP A 121 -2.36 -2.68 -3.80
C ASP A 121 -2.47 -1.90 -2.50
N LYS A 122 -3.62 -1.29 -2.22
CA LYS A 122 -3.88 -0.61 -0.93
C LYS A 122 -3.86 -1.58 0.25
N ASP A 123 -4.48 -2.75 0.10
CA ASP A 123 -4.47 -3.79 1.13
C ASP A 123 -3.04 -4.31 1.36
N LYS A 124 -2.26 -4.48 0.29
CA LYS A 124 -0.87 -4.90 0.39
C LYS A 124 0.02 -3.85 1.07
N ILE A 125 -0.17 -2.55 0.78
CA ILE A 125 0.51 -1.47 1.51
C ILE A 125 0.20 -1.56 3.01
N LYS A 126 -1.08 -1.75 3.37
CA LYS A 126 -1.51 -1.85 4.77
C LYS A 126 -0.85 -3.04 5.47
N ASP A 127 -0.78 -4.20 4.81
CA ASP A 127 -0.18 -5.38 5.41
C ASP A 127 1.34 -5.28 5.50
N ILE A 128 2.01 -4.70 4.50
CA ILE A 128 3.44 -4.39 4.56
C ILE A 128 3.74 -3.45 5.73
N ASN A 129 2.96 -2.39 5.93
CA ASN A 129 3.16 -1.45 7.04
C ASN A 129 3.04 -2.14 8.40
N LYS A 130 2.00 -2.99 8.59
CA LYS A 130 1.88 -3.79 9.82
C LYS A 130 3.09 -4.70 10.06
N ASP A 131 3.64 -5.27 8.99
CA ASP A 131 4.79 -6.16 9.10
C ASP A 131 6.08 -5.38 9.40
N ILE A 132 6.25 -4.18 8.84
CA ILE A 132 7.32 -3.25 9.20
C ILE A 132 7.24 -2.89 10.69
N ASP A 133 6.05 -2.53 11.18
CA ASP A 133 5.84 -2.18 12.60
C ASP A 133 6.21 -3.33 13.52
N LYS A 134 5.74 -4.55 13.23
CA LYS A 134 6.10 -5.77 13.99
C LYS A 134 7.60 -6.05 13.97
N ILE A 135 8.28 -5.79 12.85
CA ILE A 135 9.72 -5.98 12.75
C ILE A 135 10.46 -4.92 13.58
N ASN A 136 10.04 -3.66 13.52
CA ASN A 136 10.60 -2.58 14.32
C ASN A 136 10.45 -2.86 15.82
N GLU A 137 9.28 -3.33 16.27
CA GLU A 137 9.07 -3.76 17.65
C GLU A 137 10.00 -4.90 18.06
N LYS A 138 10.20 -5.90 17.19
CA LYS A 138 11.12 -7.02 17.46
C LYS A 138 12.57 -6.55 17.54
N ILE A 139 12.99 -5.64 16.65
CA ILE A 139 14.34 -5.06 16.69
C ILE A 139 14.53 -4.30 18.01
N ALA A 140 13.56 -3.48 18.42
CA ALA A 140 13.63 -2.74 19.68
C ALA A 140 13.72 -3.67 20.90
N ARG A 141 12.94 -4.76 20.94
CA ARG A 141 13.04 -5.77 22.01
C ARG A 141 14.40 -6.46 22.04
N LEU A 142 14.93 -6.86 20.88
CA LEU A 142 16.26 -7.48 20.80
C LEU A 142 17.38 -6.52 21.23
N GLN A 143 17.22 -5.22 21.02
CA GLN A 143 18.16 -4.21 21.51
C GLN A 143 18.09 -4.07 23.04
N GLN A 144 16.88 -4.06 23.63
CA GLN A 144 16.69 -4.06 25.09
C GLN A 144 17.20 -5.35 25.76
N GLU A 145 17.14 -6.49 25.08
CA GLU A 145 17.67 -7.76 25.61
C GLU A 145 19.21 -7.88 25.53
N ALA A 146 19.83 -7.03 24.70
CA ALA A 146 21.27 -6.97 24.49
C ALA A 146 21.99 -5.93 25.39
N GLU A 147 21.24 -4.98 25.96
CA GLU A 147 21.65 -4.05 27.01
C GLU A 147 21.57 -4.67 28.41
#